data_AF-A0A5K7XGV0-F1
#
_entry.id   AF-A0A5K7XGV0-F1
#
_cell.length_a   1.000
_cell.length_b   1.000
_cell.length_c   1.000
_cell.angle_alpha   90.00
_cell.angle_beta   90.00
_cell.angle_gamma   90.00
#
_symmetry.space_group_name_H-M   'P 1'
#
loop_
_entity.id
_entity.type
_entity.pdbx_description
1 polymer ?
#
loop_
_entity_poly.entity_id
_entity_poly.type
_entity_poly.pdbx_seq_one_letter_code
_entity_poly.pdbx_strand_id
1 'polypeptide(L)'
;MAWRPHKQLIEGFLDNTTAGKVTGWLRFAGLPEKVTLDLEGHFHRDIRGAALKLLPPPPLDDGDSYMEGFNVLQTGSAGDITAGLEPADYVRYPYIEWYSATNGRVVIELNPEDIEVIGTPRSHAEEQPVDREQQDQNMERFLSGVCENLATSNSK
;
A
#
# COMPACT_ATOMS: atom_id res chain seq x y z
N MET A 1 2.35 11.71 9.98
CA MET A 1 2.14 12.26 8.63
C MET A 1 2.27 11.11 7.64
N ALA A 2 1.34 10.92 6.69
CA ALA A 2 1.33 9.77 5.79
C ALA A 2 1.64 10.20 4.35
N TRP A 3 2.38 9.36 3.63
CA TRP A 3 2.62 9.54 2.19
C TRP A 3 1.36 9.17 1.41
N ARG A 4 1.00 10.00 0.42
CA ARG A 4 -0.17 9.80 -0.44
C ARG A 4 0.16 10.00 -1.93
N PRO A 5 1.10 9.22 -2.51
CA PRO A 5 1.68 9.47 -3.83
C PRO A 5 0.79 9.04 -5.01
N HIS A 6 -0.54 8.98 -4.83
CA HIS A 6 -1.48 8.53 -5.87
C HIS A 6 -1.43 9.38 -7.14
N LYS A 7 -1.11 10.68 -7.04
CA LYS A 7 -0.95 11.57 -8.19
C LYS A 7 0.36 11.36 -8.96
N GLN A 8 1.36 10.77 -8.32
CA GLN A 8 2.66 10.50 -8.90
C GLN A 8 2.76 9.06 -9.42
N LEU A 9 1.81 8.18 -9.09
CA LEU A 9 1.85 6.79 -9.54
C LEU A 9 1.69 6.72 -11.06
N ILE A 10 2.63 6.05 -11.72
CA ILE A 10 2.62 5.82 -13.17
C ILE A 10 2.04 4.44 -13.48
N GLU A 11 2.53 3.42 -12.78
CA GLU A 11 2.08 2.04 -12.91
C GLU A 11 2.61 1.20 -11.74
N GLY A 12 2.12 -0.03 -11.62
CA GLY A 12 2.62 -0.95 -10.63
C GLY A 12 2.09 -2.36 -10.75
N PHE A 13 2.68 -3.23 -9.95
CA PHE A 13 2.29 -4.62 -9.80
C PHE A 13 2.49 -5.04 -8.35
N LEU A 14 1.47 -5.65 -7.75
CA LEU A 14 1.50 -6.22 -6.40
C LEU A 14 1.02 -7.68 -6.45
N ASP A 15 1.68 -8.57 -5.73
CA ASP A 15 1.38 -10.00 -5.70
C ASP A 15 1.14 -10.45 -4.26
N ASN A 16 0.01 -11.12 -4.03
CA ASN A 16 -0.29 -11.80 -2.77
C ASN A 16 -0.61 -13.29 -2.99
N THR A 17 -0.05 -13.90 -4.05
CA THR A 17 -0.25 -15.33 -4.36
C THR A 17 0.43 -16.22 -3.32
N THR A 18 1.53 -15.73 -2.74
CA THR A 18 2.21 -16.35 -1.60
C THR A 18 1.55 -15.93 -0.29
N ALA A 19 1.12 -16.91 0.51
CA ALA A 19 0.45 -16.63 1.78
C ALA A 19 1.37 -15.87 2.74
N GLY A 20 0.84 -14.82 3.37
CA GLY A 20 1.51 -14.01 4.39
C GLY A 20 2.47 -12.98 3.82
N LYS A 21 2.54 -12.86 2.49
CA LYS A 21 3.50 -11.98 1.82
C LYS A 21 2.84 -11.19 0.70
N VAL A 22 3.07 -9.88 0.71
CA VAL A 22 2.77 -8.99 -0.41
C VAL A 22 4.09 -8.51 -1.00
N THR A 23 4.34 -8.82 -2.27
CA THR A 23 5.56 -8.38 -2.97
C THR A 23 5.20 -7.61 -4.22
N GLY A 24 6.09 -6.79 -4.74
CA GLY A 24 5.79 -6.10 -5.99
C GLY A 24 6.70 -4.92 -6.27
N TRP A 25 6.27 -4.10 -7.22
CA TRP A 25 6.95 -2.88 -7.59
C TRP A 25 5.96 -1.81 -8.04
N LEU A 26 6.29 -0.56 -7.79
CA LEU A 26 5.57 0.62 -8.24
C LEU A 26 6.54 1.55 -8.97
N ARG A 27 6.05 2.29 -9.95
CA ARG A 27 6.80 3.34 -10.62
C ARG A 27 6.11 4.67 -10.41
N PHE A 28 6.86 5.67 -9.97
CA PHE A 28 6.35 7.01 -9.70
C PHE A 28 7.07 8.04 -10.57
N ALA A 29 6.37 9.11 -10.94
CA ALA A 29 7.00 10.35 -11.35
C ALA A 29 7.81 10.91 -10.17
N GLY A 30 8.97 11.51 -10.42
CA GLY A 30 9.84 12.04 -9.38
C GLY A 30 10.85 11.04 -8.80
N LEU A 31 10.79 9.76 -9.21
CA LEU A 31 11.75 8.75 -8.83
C LEU A 31 12.38 8.10 -10.07
N PRO A 32 13.73 7.98 -10.14
CA PRO A 32 14.40 7.39 -11.28
C PRO A 32 14.26 5.86 -11.35
N GLU A 33 13.96 5.24 -10.20
CA GLU A 33 13.92 3.78 -10.04
C GLU A 33 12.54 3.30 -9.61
N LYS A 34 12.28 2.01 -9.84
CA LYS A 34 11.07 1.36 -9.32
C LYS A 34 11.16 1.25 -7.80
N VAL A 35 10.08 1.59 -7.13
CA VAL A 35 9.88 1.30 -5.72
C VAL A 35 9.57 -0.17 -5.59
N THR A 36 10.35 -0.92 -4.82
CA THR A 36 10.15 -2.36 -4.59
C THR A 36 9.46 -2.57 -3.25
N LEU A 37 8.47 -3.46 -3.22
CA LEU A 37 7.69 -3.80 -2.03
C LEU A 37 7.97 -5.24 -1.61
N ASP A 38 8.30 -5.41 -0.33
CA ASP A 38 8.48 -6.70 0.34
C ASP A 38 7.83 -6.65 1.72
N LEU A 39 6.53 -6.94 1.78
CA LEU A 39 5.68 -6.69 2.93
C LEU A 39 5.14 -7.99 3.53
N GLU A 40 5.01 -8.02 4.85
CA GLU A 40 4.29 -9.07 5.58
C GLU A 40 2.79 -8.77 5.62
N GLY A 41 1.95 -9.75 5.32
CA GLY A 41 0.50 -9.63 5.38
C GLY A 41 -0.22 -10.09 4.12
N HIS A 42 -1.45 -9.62 3.95
CA HIS A 42 -2.35 -10.08 2.92
C HIS A 42 -3.15 -8.95 2.30
N PHE A 43 -3.64 -9.18 1.09
CA PHE A 43 -4.76 -8.41 0.59
C PHE A 43 -6.05 -8.77 1.35
N HIS A 44 -7.05 -7.91 1.20
CA HIS A 44 -8.43 -8.20 1.57
C HIS A 44 -8.99 -9.37 0.77
N ARG A 45 -10.05 -9.97 1.31
CA ARG A 45 -10.62 -11.22 0.78
C ARG A 45 -10.96 -11.09 -0.68
N ASP A 46 -11.52 -9.96 -1.09
CA ASP A 46 -11.96 -9.64 -2.45
C ASP A 46 -10.90 -9.94 -3.52
N ILE A 47 -9.61 -9.88 -3.17
CA ILE A 47 -8.49 -10.14 -4.08
C ILE A 47 -7.37 -11.02 -3.47
N ARG A 48 -7.60 -11.65 -2.31
CA ARG A 48 -6.56 -12.44 -1.63
C ARG A 48 -6.11 -13.62 -2.49
N GLY A 49 -4.81 -13.87 -2.51
CA GLY A 49 -4.23 -14.94 -3.33
C GLY A 49 -4.10 -14.62 -4.81
N ALA A 50 -4.50 -13.42 -5.24
CA ALA A 50 -4.31 -12.91 -6.59
C ALA A 50 -3.18 -11.86 -6.63
N ALA A 51 -2.93 -11.34 -7.83
CA ALA A 51 -2.09 -10.18 -8.04
C ALA A 51 -2.92 -8.98 -8.56
N LEU A 52 -2.39 -7.79 -8.38
CA LEU A 52 -2.94 -6.54 -8.89
C LEU A 52 -1.97 -5.91 -9.86
N LYS A 53 -2.48 -5.48 -11.01
CA LYS A 53 -1.81 -4.53 -11.90
C LYS A 53 -2.44 -3.17 -11.74
N LEU A 54 -1.61 -2.13 -11.66
CA LEU A 54 -1.98 -0.74 -11.42
C LEU A 54 -1.60 0.07 -12.65
N LEU A 55 -2.58 0.74 -13.26
CA LEU A 55 -2.45 1.52 -14.49
C LEU A 55 -3.30 2.80 -14.41
N PRO A 56 -3.01 3.73 -13.49
CA PRO A 56 -3.70 5.01 -13.43
C PRO A 56 -3.40 5.89 -14.67
N PRO A 57 -4.18 6.97 -14.87
CA PRO A 57 -3.82 8.00 -15.84
C PRO A 57 -2.42 8.57 -15.56
N PRO A 58 -1.68 9.03 -16.59
CA PRO A 58 -0.37 9.63 -16.38
C PRO A 58 -0.40 10.79 -15.38
N PRO A 59 0.62 10.92 -14.51
CA PRO A 59 0.77 12.07 -13.62
C PRO A 59 0.71 13.42 -14.36
N LEU A 60 0.15 14.43 -13.69
CA LEU A 60 0.00 15.79 -14.24
C LEU A 60 1.28 16.63 -14.10
N ASP A 61 2.19 16.24 -13.21
CA ASP A 61 3.48 16.86 -12.98
C ASP A 61 4.60 15.81 -12.96
N ASP A 62 5.84 16.28 -12.97
CA ASP A 62 7.04 15.44 -12.90
C ASP A 62 7.26 14.82 -11.51
N GLY A 63 6.51 15.23 -10.49
CA GLY A 63 6.51 14.62 -9.15
C GLY A 63 7.75 14.92 -8.29
N ASP A 64 8.74 15.63 -8.83
CA ASP A 64 10.09 15.77 -8.25
C ASP A 64 10.06 16.33 -6.82
N SER A 65 9.26 17.36 -6.54
CA SER A 65 9.23 17.97 -5.20
C SER A 65 8.42 17.17 -4.18
N TYR A 66 7.40 16.43 -4.61
CA TYR A 66 6.58 15.65 -3.67
C TYR A 66 7.32 14.39 -3.26
N MET A 67 7.93 13.68 -4.21
CA MET A 67 8.60 12.39 -3.98
C MET A 67 10.01 12.54 -3.39
N GLU A 68 10.47 13.76 -3.14
CA GLU A 68 11.76 14.02 -2.52
C GLU A 68 11.87 13.33 -1.15
N GLY A 69 12.90 12.51 -0.97
CA GLY A 69 13.13 11.74 0.25
C GLY A 69 12.30 10.46 0.38
N PHE A 70 11.49 10.10 -0.62
CA PHE A 70 10.79 8.82 -0.62
C PHE A 70 11.77 7.66 -0.88
N ASN A 71 11.91 6.73 0.06
CA ASN A 71 12.77 5.57 -0.11
C ASN A 71 12.20 4.59 -1.15
N VAL A 72 13.02 4.07 -2.05
CA VAL A 72 12.59 3.11 -3.08
C VAL A 72 12.44 1.68 -2.57
N LEU A 73 13.01 1.32 -1.42
CA LEU A 73 12.85 0.00 -0.82
C LEU A 73 11.80 0.05 0.29
N GLN A 74 10.71 -0.68 0.10
CA GLN A 74 9.60 -0.75 1.06
C GLN A 74 9.54 -2.13 1.71
N THR A 75 10.05 -2.21 2.94
CA THR A 75 9.86 -3.36 3.83
C THR A 75 8.93 -2.98 4.98
N GLY A 76 8.14 -3.93 5.48
CA GLY A 76 7.24 -3.68 6.60
C GLY A 76 5.99 -4.55 6.52
N SER A 77 4.84 -3.99 6.88
CA SER A 77 3.56 -4.71 6.87
C SER A 77 2.57 -4.12 5.87
N ALA A 78 1.77 -5.00 5.26
CA ALA A 78 0.60 -4.61 4.51
C ALA A 78 -0.48 -4.07 5.46
N GLY A 79 -1.04 -2.92 5.11
CA GLY A 79 -2.24 -2.37 5.75
C GLY A 79 -3.49 -2.90 5.07
N ASP A 80 -4.47 -2.02 4.85
CA ASP A 80 -5.62 -2.34 4.01
C ASP A 80 -5.24 -2.32 2.51
N ILE A 81 -5.31 -3.46 1.82
CA ILE A 81 -5.13 -3.56 0.36
C ILE A 81 -6.32 -4.28 -0.28
N THR A 82 -7.14 -3.58 -1.05
CA THR A 82 -8.41 -4.06 -1.64
C THR A 82 -8.65 -3.47 -3.02
N ALA A 83 -9.39 -4.19 -3.86
CA ALA A 83 -9.95 -3.67 -5.12
C ALA A 83 -11.34 -3.03 -4.92
N GLY A 84 -11.91 -3.15 -3.73
CA GLY A 84 -13.27 -2.69 -3.41
C GLY A 84 -14.38 -3.56 -4.00
N LEU A 85 -14.05 -4.82 -4.37
CA LEU A 85 -15.02 -5.78 -4.87
C LEU A 85 -15.75 -6.46 -3.71
N GLU A 86 -16.88 -7.12 -3.99
CA GLU A 86 -17.60 -7.87 -2.94
C GLU A 86 -16.83 -9.15 -2.57
N PRO A 87 -16.67 -9.48 -1.27
CA PRO A 87 -17.16 -8.74 -0.11
C PRO A 87 -16.31 -7.48 0.18
N ALA A 88 -16.96 -6.32 0.17
CA ALA A 88 -16.29 -5.03 0.36
C ALA A 88 -16.02 -4.75 1.85
N ASP A 89 -15.06 -5.46 2.44
CA ASP A 89 -14.77 -5.49 3.88
C ASP A 89 -14.19 -4.18 4.45
N TYR A 90 -13.79 -3.24 3.59
CA TYR A 90 -13.18 -1.98 4.00
C TYR A 90 -13.79 -0.77 3.27
N VAL A 91 -13.52 -0.66 1.98
CA VAL A 91 -14.08 0.37 1.10
C VAL A 91 -14.55 -0.25 -0.20
N ARG A 92 -15.28 0.50 -1.03
CA ARG A 92 -15.85 0.06 -2.32
C ARG A 92 -15.10 0.64 -3.53
N TYR A 93 -13.82 0.92 -3.36
CA TYR A 93 -12.91 1.39 -4.40
C TYR A 93 -11.50 0.86 -4.12
N PRO A 94 -10.61 0.83 -5.13
CA PRO A 94 -9.24 0.39 -4.93
C PRO A 94 -8.49 1.24 -3.90
N TYR A 95 -8.02 0.58 -2.85
CA TYR A 95 -7.31 1.19 -1.74
C TYR A 95 -6.11 0.34 -1.37
N ILE A 96 -4.93 0.94 -1.36
CA ILE A 96 -3.66 0.24 -1.12
C ILE A 96 -2.91 0.99 -0.04
N GLU A 97 -2.72 0.35 1.09
CA GLU A 97 -1.98 0.88 2.22
C GLU A 97 -0.91 -0.09 2.70
N TRP A 98 0.22 0.48 3.11
CA TRP A 98 1.24 -0.25 3.84
C TRP A 98 1.94 0.63 4.87
N TYR A 99 2.58 -0.04 5.83
CA TYR A 99 3.42 0.57 6.84
C TYR A 99 4.87 0.21 6.53
N SER A 100 5.58 1.18 5.94
CA SER A 100 6.99 1.07 5.60
C SER A 100 7.88 1.36 6.80
N ALA A 101 8.92 0.54 6.97
CA ALA A 101 9.97 0.77 7.96
C ALA A 101 10.75 2.07 7.71
N THR A 102 10.82 2.54 6.47
CA THR A 102 11.60 3.73 6.09
C THR A 102 10.73 4.94 5.77
N ASN A 103 9.57 4.73 5.15
CA ASN A 103 8.68 5.83 4.75
C ASN A 103 7.49 6.03 5.71
N GLY A 104 7.31 5.16 6.71
CA GLY A 104 6.11 5.17 7.54
C GLY A 104 4.87 4.73 6.77
N ARG A 105 3.70 5.29 7.09
CA ARG A 105 2.44 4.94 6.43
C ARG A 105 2.38 5.52 5.01
N VAL A 106 2.06 4.68 4.03
CA VAL A 106 1.82 5.07 2.64
C VAL A 106 0.45 4.60 2.19
N VAL A 107 -0.28 5.46 1.49
CA VAL A 107 -1.65 5.20 1.01
C VAL A 107 -1.79 5.61 -0.46
N ILE A 108 -2.36 4.73 -1.28
CA ILE A 108 -2.74 4.99 -2.67
C ILE A 108 -4.22 4.66 -2.83
N GLU A 109 -4.97 5.62 -3.34
CA GLU A 109 -6.39 5.50 -3.66
C GLU A 109 -6.54 5.67 -5.17
N LEU A 110 -7.25 4.74 -5.82
CA LEU A 110 -7.41 4.70 -7.28
C LEU A 110 -8.88 4.50 -7.66
N ASN A 111 -9.20 4.67 -8.94
CA ASN A 111 -10.51 4.34 -9.47
C ASN A 111 -10.55 2.85 -9.90
N PRO A 112 -11.75 2.22 -9.93
CA PRO A 112 -11.89 0.82 -10.37
C PRO A 112 -11.28 0.52 -11.75
N GLU A 113 -11.32 1.46 -12.69
CA GLU A 113 -10.73 1.33 -14.02
C GLU A 113 -9.19 1.36 -14.05
N ASP A 114 -8.56 1.84 -12.98
CA ASP A 114 -7.11 1.99 -12.89
C ASP A 114 -6.42 0.70 -12.45
N ILE A 115 -7.18 -0.36 -12.16
CA ILE A 115 -6.65 -1.62 -11.67
C ILE A 115 -7.15 -2.84 -12.46
N GLU A 116 -6.34 -3.88 -12.46
CA GLU A 116 -6.69 -5.18 -13.01
C GLU A 116 -6.30 -6.28 -12.00
N VAL A 117 -7.26 -7.12 -11.63
CA VAL A 117 -7.00 -8.31 -10.80
C VAL A 117 -6.52 -9.43 -11.71
N ILE A 118 -5.30 -9.91 -11.46
CA ILE A 118 -4.63 -10.95 -12.23
C ILE A 118 -4.71 -12.28 -11.47
N GLY A 119 -5.25 -13.29 -12.14
CA GLY A 119 -5.47 -14.62 -11.56
C GLY A 119 -6.84 -14.76 -10.92
N THR A 120 -7.02 -15.81 -10.12
CA THR A 120 -8.28 -16.10 -9.43
C THR A 120 -8.09 -15.90 -7.93
N PRO A 121 -8.75 -14.91 -7.32
CA PRO A 121 -8.76 -14.77 -5.87
C PRO A 121 -9.21 -16.07 -5.20
N ARG A 122 -8.70 -16.31 -4.00
CA ARG A 122 -9.15 -17.42 -3.17
C ARG A 122 -10.60 -17.22 -2.75
N SER A 123 -11.30 -18.32 -2.50
CA SER A 123 -12.70 -18.29 -2.11
C SER A 123 -12.89 -17.53 -0.79
N HIS A 124 -13.67 -16.46 -0.83
CA HIS A 124 -13.95 -15.64 0.37
C HIS A 124 -14.66 -16.42 1.48
N ALA A 125 -15.38 -17.50 1.15
CA ALA A 125 -16.12 -18.33 2.11
C ALA A 125 -15.19 -19.07 3.08
N GLU A 126 -13.93 -19.27 2.70
CA GLU A 126 -12.91 -19.97 3.48
C GLU A 126 -11.97 -18.99 4.19
N GLU A 127 -12.19 -17.69 3.99
CA GLU A 127 -11.30 -16.64 4.45
C GLU A 127 -11.95 -15.72 5.48
N GLN A 128 -11.17 -15.42 6.53
CA GLN A 128 -11.51 -14.37 7.48
C GLN A 128 -11.16 -12.99 6.91
N PRO A 129 -11.94 -11.95 7.22
CA PRO A 129 -11.56 -10.57 6.97
C PRO A 129 -10.17 -10.26 7.55
N VAL A 130 -9.53 -9.20 7.06
CA VAL A 130 -8.32 -8.68 7.70
C VAL A 130 -8.62 -8.33 9.16
N ASP A 131 -7.74 -8.76 10.07
CA ASP A 131 -7.88 -8.54 11.50
C ASP A 131 -7.73 -7.04 11.84
N ARG A 132 -8.79 -6.45 12.40
CA ARG A 132 -8.83 -5.04 12.73
C ARG A 132 -7.99 -4.68 13.95
N GLU A 133 -7.88 -5.58 14.93
CA GLU A 133 -7.02 -5.33 16.09
C GLU A 133 -5.55 -5.27 15.66
N GLN A 134 -5.15 -6.12 14.72
CA GLN A 134 -3.80 -6.08 14.15
C GLN A 134 -3.54 -4.78 13.37
N GLN A 135 -4.53 -4.26 12.63
CA GLN A 135 -4.40 -2.98 11.93
C GLN A 135 -4.33 -1.79 12.88
N ASP A 136 -5.12 -1.80 13.95
CA ASP A 136 -5.06 -0.77 15.00
C ASP A 136 -3.67 -0.75 15.66
N GLN A 137 -3.11 -1.93 15.98
CA GLN A 137 -1.76 -2.04 16.53
C GLN A 137 -0.68 -1.52 15.57
N ASN A 138 -0.82 -1.76 14.25
CA ASN A 138 0.09 -1.21 13.24
C ASN A 138 0.04 0.33 13.22
N MET A 139 -1.17 0.90 13.30
CA MET A 139 -1.37 2.34 13.40
C MET A 139 -0.76 2.91 14.69
N GLU A 140 -1.00 2.27 15.84
CA GLU A 140 -0.45 2.68 17.13
C GLU A 140 1.08 2.71 17.11
N ARG A 141 1.71 1.65 16.59
CA ARG A 141 3.17 1.58 16.45
C ARG A 141 3.70 2.73 15.60
N PHE A 142 3.03 3.03 14.49
CA PHE A 142 3.37 4.18 13.65
C PHE A 142 3.24 5.51 14.41
N LEU A 143 2.13 5.73 15.11
CA LEU A 143 1.90 6.95 15.88
C LEU A 143 2.92 7.13 17.01
N SER A 144 3.29 6.06 17.72
CA SER A 144 4.33 6.09 18.76
C SER A 144 5.68 6.53 18.20
N GLY A 145 6.11 5.93 17.08
CA GLY A 145 7.39 6.30 16.45
C GLY A 145 7.41 7.75 15.95
N VAL A 146 6.27 8.28 15.48
CA VAL A 146 6.16 9.70 15.10
C VAL A 146 6.34 10.62 16.32
N CYS A 147 5.70 10.29 17.46
CA CYS A 147 5.81 11.05 18.70
C CYS A 147 7.24 11.06 19.25
N GLU A 148 7.95 9.92 19.23
CA GLU A 148 9.33 9.80 19.68
C GLU A 148 10.30 10.64 18.83
N ASN A 149 10.13 10.63 17.50
CA ASN A 149 10.94 11.44 16.59
C ASN A 149 10.71 12.95 16.77
N LEU A 150 9.46 13.37 17.02
CA LEU A 150 9.14 14.77 17.32
C LEU A 150 9.75 15.21 18.65
N ALA A 151 9.67 14.39 19.70
CA ALA A 151 10.27 14.68 21.00
C ALA A 151 11.79 14.84 20.91
N THR A 152 12.45 14.00 20.10
CA THR A 152 13.90 14.05 19.89
C THR A 152 14.32 15.25 19.03
N SER A 153 13.50 15.64 18.05
CA SER A 153 13.77 16.80 17.18
C SER A 153 13.59 18.14 17.89
N ASN A 154 12.66 18.23 18.84
CA ASN A 154 12.45 19.42 19.67
C ASN A 154 13.46 19.56 20.84
N SER A 155 14.32 18.55 21.05
CA SER A 155 15.33 18.55 22.11
C SER A 155 16.74 18.92 21.60
N LYS A 156 16.86 19.39 20.36
CA LYS A 156 18.09 19.93 19.74
C LYS A 156 17.89 21.38 19.34
#